data_AF-A0A662UHT5-F1
#
_entry.id   AF-A0A662UHT5-F1
#
_cell.length_a   1.000
_cell.length_b   1.000
_cell.length_c   1.000
_cell.angle_alpha   90.00
_cell.angle_beta   90.00
_cell.angle_gamma   90.00
#
_symmetry.space_group_name_H-M   'P 1'
#
loop_
_entity.id
_entity.type
_entity.pdbx_description
1 polymer ?
#
loop_
_entity_poly.entity_id
_entity_poly.type
_entity_poly.pdbx_seq_one_letter_code
_entity_poly.pdbx_strand_id
1 'polypeptide(L)' 'MIYTLLSFFTTRKQPAIPPKILTKIACISGNYSEVREFREGDYVGKEVGKCPKCGAPLLIVAVYSEIVRQGGKEASARS' A
#
# COMPACT_ATOMS: atom_id res chain seq x y z
N MET A 1 -32.74 -29.71 23.87
CA MET A 1 -31.71 -28.73 24.28
C MET A 1 -30.31 -29.22 23.85
N ILE A 2 -30.12 -29.46 22.55
CA ILE A 2 -28.85 -29.94 21.96
C ILE A 2 -28.41 -29.04 20.79
N TYR A 3 -29.38 -28.42 20.10
CA TYR A 3 -29.14 -27.44 19.03
C TYR A 3 -28.51 -26.12 19.51
N THR A 4 -28.60 -25.78 20.79
CA THR A 4 -27.94 -24.59 21.36
C THR A 4 -26.43 -24.79 21.50
N LEU A 5 -25.95 -26.03 21.65
CA LEU A 5 -24.52 -26.36 21.74
C LEU A 5 -23.83 -26.35 20.36
N LEU A 6 -24.58 -26.60 19.28
CA LEU A 6 -24.07 -26.58 17.90
C LEU A 6 -24.00 -25.16 17.29
N SER A 7 -24.56 -24.14 17.96
CA SER A 7 -24.57 -22.75 17.46
C SER A 7 -23.32 -21.93 17.85
N PHE A 8 -22.40 -22.51 18.64
CA PHE A 8 -21.22 -21.83 19.17
C PHE A 8 -19.96 -21.94 18.29
N PHE A 9 -20.06 -22.48 17.08
CA PHE A 9 -19.01 -22.31 16.06
C PHE A 9 -19.15 -20.94 15.40
N THR A 10 -18.91 -19.92 16.23
CA THR A 10 -18.75 -18.54 15.81
C THR A 10 -17.71 -18.47 14.69
N THR A 11 -18.08 -17.87 13.56
CA THR A 11 -17.16 -17.57 12.47
C THR A 11 -16.04 -16.70 13.04
N ARG A 12 -14.84 -17.25 13.22
CA ARG A 12 -13.66 -16.44 13.54
C ARG A 12 -13.43 -15.50 12.36
N LYS A 13 -13.87 -14.24 12.46
CA LYS A 13 -13.45 -13.18 11.54
C LYS A 13 -11.93 -13.12 11.61
N GLN A 14 -11.24 -13.49 10.54
CA GLN A 14 -9.79 -13.35 10.48
C GLN A 14 -9.44 -11.87 10.71
N PRO A 15 -8.43 -11.55 11.53
CA PRO A 15 -8.00 -10.18 11.72
C PRO A 15 -7.53 -9.63 10.38
N ALA A 16 -8.24 -8.63 9.85
CA ALA A 16 -7.85 -7.95 8.64
C ALA A 16 -6.53 -7.20 8.92
N ILE A 17 -5.48 -7.54 8.21
CA ILE A 17 -4.21 -6.81 8.31
C ILE A 17 -4.43 -5.41 7.73
N PRO A 18 -4.14 -4.34 8.48
CA PRO A 18 -4.30 -2.99 7.98
C PRO A 18 -3.41 -2.79 6.75
N PRO A 19 -3.90 -2.12 5.70
CA PRO A 19 -3.13 -1.93 4.49
C PRO A 19 -1.98 -0.95 4.74
N LYS A 20 -0.83 -1.17 4.09
CA LYS A 20 0.31 -0.25 4.15
C LYS A 20 0.03 0.97 3.30
N ILE A 21 0.22 2.17 3.87
CA ILE A 21 0.06 3.43 3.14
C ILE A 21 1.43 3.88 2.63
N LEU A 22 1.51 4.10 1.33
CA LEU A 22 2.71 4.51 0.61
C LEU A 22 2.53 5.87 -0.03
N THR A 23 3.65 6.54 -0.25
CA THR A 23 3.76 7.84 -0.89
C THR A 23 4.69 7.71 -2.08
N LYS A 24 4.22 8.11 -3.27
CA LYS A 24 5.01 8.17 -4.49
C LYS A 24 5.50 9.59 -4.71
N ILE A 25 6.82 9.74 -4.81
CA ILE A 25 7.49 10.98 -5.16
C ILE A 25 7.96 10.85 -6.60
N ALA A 26 7.73 11.88 -7.41
CA ALA A 26 8.20 11.92 -8.79
C ALA A 26 8.76 13.29 -9.15
N CYS A 27 9.75 13.27 -10.03
CA CYS A 27 10.28 14.46 -10.67
C CYS A 27 9.27 15.03 -11.64
N ILE A 28 9.07 16.35 -11.61
CA ILE A 28 8.19 17.04 -12.56
C ILE A 28 8.64 16.86 -14.02
N SER A 29 9.94 16.66 -14.26
CA SER A 29 10.49 16.37 -15.59
C SER A 29 10.40 14.90 -16.01
N GLY A 30 9.88 14.00 -15.16
CA GLY A 30 9.60 12.60 -15.50
C GLY A 30 10.77 11.61 -15.43
N ASN A 31 11.99 12.06 -15.08
CA ASN A 31 13.20 11.22 -15.16
C ASN A 31 13.54 10.42 -13.88
N TYR A 32 12.78 10.62 -12.80
CA TYR A 32 13.01 10.00 -11.50
C TYR A 32 11.71 9.84 -10.73
N SER A 33 11.54 8.71 -10.05
CA SER A 33 10.47 8.49 -9.08
C SER A 33 10.90 7.49 -8.02
N GLU A 34 10.36 7.62 -6.82
CA GLU A 34 10.56 6.70 -5.71
C GLU A 34 9.25 6.50 -4.94
N VAL A 35 9.17 5.38 -4.21
CA VAL A 35 8.04 5.05 -3.34
C VAL A 35 8.58 4.80 -1.94
N ARG A 36 7.94 5.41 -0.93
CA ARG A 36 8.29 5.23 0.48
C ARG A 36 7.03 5.10 1.34
N GLU A 37 7.21 4.68 2.58
CA GLU A 37 6.12 4.72 3.57
C GLU A 37 5.63 6.16 3.78
N PHE A 38 4.31 6.28 3.94
CA PHE A 38 3.65 7.55 4.26
C PHE A 38 4.19 8.11 5.57
N ARG A 39 4.43 9.43 5.58
CA ARG A 39 4.79 10.19 6.79
C ARG A 39 3.76 11.28 7.02
N GLU A 40 3.53 11.62 8.28
CA GLU A 40 2.62 12.72 8.62
C GLU A 40 3.01 14.01 7.91
N GLY A 41 2.01 14.70 7.36
CA GLY A 41 2.21 15.90 6.55
C GLY A 41 2.58 15.64 5.09
N ASP A 42 2.55 14.41 4.60
CA ASP A 42 2.58 14.12 3.17
C ASP A 42 1.21 14.38 2.53
N TYR A 43 1.21 15.13 1.42
CA TYR A 43 0.02 15.40 0.62
C TYR A 43 0.40 15.52 -0.85
N VAL A 44 -0.53 15.20 -1.75
CA VAL A 44 -0.30 15.28 -3.20
C VAL A 44 -0.04 16.73 -3.61
N GLY A 45 1.04 16.96 -4.35
CA GLY A 45 1.50 18.29 -4.76
C GLY A 45 2.59 18.90 -3.87
N LYS A 46 2.90 18.30 -2.71
CA LYS A 46 3.98 18.77 -1.83
C LYS A 46 5.34 18.65 -2.52
N GLU A 47 6.11 19.73 -2.53
CA GLU A 47 7.53 19.70 -2.91
C GLU A 47 8.38 19.14 -1.77
N VAL A 48 9.19 18.13 -2.07
CA VAL A 48 10.00 17.40 -1.07
C VAL A 48 11.51 17.53 -1.28
N GLY A 49 11.93 18.17 -2.39
CA GLY A 49 13.33 18.40 -2.69
C GLY A 49 13.60 18.56 -4.19
N LYS A 50 14.87 18.38 -4.58
CA LYS A 50 15.33 18.47 -5.97
C LYS A 50 15.71 17.10 -6.51
N CYS A 51 15.42 16.89 -7.80
CA CYS A 51 15.73 15.66 -8.51
C CYS A 51 17.25 15.47 -8.61
N PRO A 52 17.80 14.30 -8.22
CA PRO A 52 19.25 14.06 -8.29
C PRO A 52 19.78 13.97 -9.72
N LYS A 53 18.91 13.78 -10.72
CA LYS A 53 19.31 13.64 -12.13
C LYS A 53 19.30 14.95 -12.93
N CYS A 54 18.36 15.84 -12.65
CA CYS A 54 18.15 17.06 -13.45
C CYS A 54 17.95 18.34 -12.63
N GLY A 55 17.93 18.27 -11.30
CA GLY A 55 17.75 19.42 -10.41
C GLY A 55 16.33 20.00 -10.34
N ALA A 56 15.39 19.51 -11.16
CA ALA A 56 13.99 19.93 -11.13
C ALA A 56 13.27 19.50 -9.83
N PRO A 57 12.16 20.17 -9.43
CA PRO A 57 11.42 19.81 -8.22
C PRO A 57 10.93 18.36 -8.19
N LEU A 58 11.05 17.73 -7.03
CA LEU A 58 10.41 16.46 -6.69
C LEU A 58 9.11 16.74 -5.95
N LEU A 59 8.01 16.17 -6.46
CA LEU A 59 6.67 16.34 -5.91
C LEU A 59 6.13 15.00 -5.43
N ILE A 60 5.33 15.03 -4.36
CA ILE A 60 4.47 13.89 -4.04
C ILE A 60 3.34 13.84 -5.07
N VAL A 61 3.31 12.78 -5.88
CA VAL A 61 2.31 12.61 -6.95
C VAL A 61 1.18 11.65 -6.58
N ALA A 62 1.36 10.82 -5.55
CA ALA A 62 0.31 9.95 -5.04
C ALA A 62 0.54 9.57 -3.58
N VAL A 63 -0.55 9.39 -2.85
CA VAL A 63 -0.60 8.70 -1.55
C VAL A 63 -1.67 7.61 -1.67
N TYR A 64 -1.30 6.35 -1.44
CA TYR A 64 -2.16 5.20 -1.71
C TYR A 64 -1.90 4.05 -0.75
N SER A 65 -2.89 3.17 -0.60
CA SER A 65 -2.77 1.94 0.19
C SER A 65 -2.48 0.73 -0.71
N GLU A 66 -1.50 -0.09 -0.36
CA GLU A 66 -1.31 -1.39 -1.00
C GLU A 66 -2.29 -2.42 -0.43
N ILE A 67 -3.09 -3.02 -1.32
CA ILE A 67 -3.98 -4.12 -0.98
C ILE A 67 -3.20 -5.42 -1.17
N VAL A 68 -2.64 -5.96 -0.08
CA VAL A 68 -2.05 -7.29 -0.11
C VAL A 68 -3.19 -8.32 -0.13
N ARG A 69 -3.48 -8.89 -1.30
CA ARG A 69 -4.35 -10.06 -1.40
C ARG A 69 -3.63 -11.23 -0.73
N GLN A 70 -4.04 -11.59 0.48
CA GLN A 70 -3.54 -12.78 1.15
C GLN A 70 -4.19 -14.02 0.53
N GLY A 71 -3.51 -14.65 -0.44
CA GLY A 71 -3.97 -15.91 -1.05
C GLY A 71 -3.38 -16.17 -2.43
N GLY A 72 -2.07 -16.47 -2.52
CA GLY A 72 -1.42 -16.73 -3.82
C GLY A 72 -0.06 -17.40 -3.75
N LYS A 73 0.11 -18.45 -2.94
CA LYS A 73 1.13 -19.48 -3.22
C LYS A 73 0.44 -20.60 -4.00
N GLU A 74 0.16 -20.40 -5.29
CA GLU A 74 -0.25 -21.45 -6.26
C GLU A 74 -0.52 -20.81 -7.64
N ALA A 75 0.54 -20.41 -8.35
CA ALA A 75 0.47 -20.09 -9.78
C ALA A 75 1.82 -20.26 -10.51
N SER A 76 2.70 -21.13 -10.00
CA SER A 76 3.99 -21.46 -10.64
C SER A 76 4.19 -22.96 -10.88
N ALA A 77 3.09 -23.70 -11.03
CA ALA A 77 3.09 -25.10 -11.47
C ALA A 77 2.06 -25.28 -12.59
N ARG A 78 2.28 -24.59 -13.71
CA ARG A 78 1.73 -24.91 -15.03
C ARG A 78 2.66 -24.32 -16.09
N SER A 79 3.75 -25.03 -16.32
CA SER A 79 4.49 -25.09 -17.59
C SER A 79 5.28 -26.40 -17.56
#